data_AF-A0A9W8CWW0-F1
#
_entry.id   AF-A0A9W8CWW0-F1
#
_cell.length_a   1.000
_cell.length_b   1.000
_cell.length_c   1.000
_cell.angle_alpha   90.00
_cell.angle_beta   90.00
_cell.angle_gamma   90.00
#
_symmetry.space_group_name_H-M   'P 1'
#
loop_
_entity.id
_entity.type
_entity.pdbx_description
1 polymer ?
#
loop_
_entity_poly.entity_id
_entity_poly.type
_entity_poly.pdbx_seq_one_letter_code
_entity_poly.pdbx_strand_id
1 'polypeptide(L)'
;MDATNQAVQRQLSQGHQVDWAQVSQAVGLDVLKCLEICQVNNGKARWTYDPNTFLWEMADRMKAFIADNYPAPAMPNFRAVSNYMWINREDCIHMSDMLQGNIVWTDEIKARVVDMRRKGM
;
A
#
# COMPACT_ATOMS: atom_id res chain seq x y z
N MET A 1 -16.12 -19.19 3.55
CA MET A 1 -15.12 -18.33 2.87
C MET A 1 -15.89 -17.16 2.28
N ASP A 2 -15.51 -15.92 2.60
CA ASP A 2 -16.19 -14.69 2.15
C ASP A 2 -16.29 -14.63 0.61
N ALA A 3 -17.44 -14.18 0.07
CA ALA A 3 -17.68 -14.02 -1.37
C ALA A 3 -16.62 -13.14 -2.03
N THR A 4 -16.13 -12.13 -1.31
CA THR A 4 -15.04 -11.26 -1.78
C THR A 4 -13.75 -12.04 -2.00
N ASN A 5 -13.38 -12.91 -1.05
CA ASN A 5 -12.18 -13.74 -1.17
C ASN A 5 -12.28 -14.72 -2.35
N GLN A 6 -13.47 -15.29 -2.58
CA GLN A 6 -13.70 -16.21 -3.70
C GLN A 6 -13.58 -15.51 -5.05
N ALA A 7 -14.14 -14.31 -5.20
CA ALA A 7 -14.04 -13.51 -6.42
C ALA A 7 -12.58 -13.15 -6.75
N VAL A 8 -11.83 -12.72 -5.73
CA VAL A 8 -10.39 -12.40 -5.87
C VAL A 8 -9.59 -13.65 -6.24
N GLN A 9 -9.78 -14.77 -5.54
CA GLN A 9 -9.07 -16.02 -5.84
C GLN A 9 -9.35 -16.51 -7.26
N ARG A 10 -10.58 -16.34 -7.77
CA ARG A 10 -10.93 -16.69 -9.15
C ARG A 10 -10.11 -15.89 -10.15
N GLN A 11 -10.02 -14.57 -10.01
CA GLN A 11 -9.22 -13.73 -10.91
C GLN A 11 -7.74 -14.11 -10.85
N LEU A 12 -7.19 -14.33 -9.64
CA LEU A 12 -5.79 -14.76 -9.49
C LEU A 12 -5.52 -16.12 -10.13
N SER A 13 -6.45 -17.07 -10.03
CA SER A 13 -6.31 -18.40 -10.67
C SER A 13 -6.31 -18.34 -12.20
N GLN A 14 -6.81 -17.24 -12.77
CA GLN A 14 -6.79 -16.96 -14.22
C GLN A 14 -5.53 -16.20 -14.65
N GLY A 15 -4.61 -15.90 -13.73
CA GLY A 15 -3.39 -15.14 -14.01
C GLY A 15 -3.62 -13.63 -14.16
N HIS A 16 -4.81 -13.14 -13.81
CA HIS A 16 -5.12 -11.71 -13.89
C HIS A 16 -4.66 -10.95 -12.64
N GLN A 17 -4.37 -9.66 -12.81
CA GLN A 17 -4.36 -8.73 -11.68
C GLN A 17 -5.77 -8.56 -11.13
N VAL A 18 -5.88 -8.23 -9.84
CA VAL A 18 -7.20 -8.08 -9.21
C VAL A 18 -7.87 -6.79 -9.69
N ASP A 19 -8.97 -6.96 -10.42
CA ASP A 19 -9.88 -5.88 -10.79
C ASP A 19 -10.96 -5.75 -9.70
N TRP A 20 -10.77 -4.77 -8.82
CA TRP A 20 -11.67 -4.51 -7.71
C TRP A 20 -13.05 -4.00 -8.13
N ALA A 21 -13.19 -3.37 -9.31
CA ALA A 21 -14.49 -2.96 -9.81
C ALA A 21 -15.32 -4.18 -10.19
N GLN A 22 -14.71 -5.17 -10.85
CA GLN A 22 -15.37 -6.45 -11.14
C GLN A 22 -15.69 -7.25 -9.88
N VAL A 23 -14.78 -7.26 -8.89
CA VAL A 23 -15.04 -7.92 -7.59
C VAL A 23 -16.24 -7.28 -6.91
N SER A 24 -16.26 -5.95 -6.81
CA SER A 24 -17.37 -5.17 -6.24
C SER A 24 -18.70 -5.49 -6.92
N GLN A 25 -18.73 -5.47 -8.26
CA GLN A 25 -19.93 -5.81 -9.04
C GLN A 25 -20.40 -7.25 -8.78
N ALA A 26 -19.47 -8.20 -8.68
CA ALA A 26 -19.80 -9.61 -8.49
C ALA A 26 -20.36 -9.91 -7.08
N VAL A 27 -19.92 -9.19 -6.05
CA VAL A 27 -20.35 -9.43 -4.66
C VAL A 27 -21.43 -8.46 -4.18
N GLY A 28 -21.72 -7.39 -4.92
CA GLY A 28 -22.73 -6.39 -4.57
C GLY A 28 -22.33 -5.48 -3.41
N LEU A 29 -21.02 -5.29 -3.18
CA LEU A 29 -20.47 -4.38 -2.18
C LEU A 29 -19.70 -3.26 -2.87
N ASP A 30 -19.51 -2.12 -2.20
CA ASP A 30 -18.63 -1.08 -2.70
C ASP A 30 -17.16 -1.54 -2.74
N VAL A 31 -16.38 -0.96 -3.65
CA VAL A 31 -14.97 -1.30 -3.86
C VAL A 31 -14.17 -1.16 -2.57
N LEU A 32 -14.39 -0.08 -1.82
CA LEU A 32 -13.67 0.16 -0.57
C LEU A 32 -13.97 -0.96 0.43
N LYS A 33 -15.24 -1.36 0.58
CA LYS A 33 -15.62 -2.45 1.46
C LYS A 33 -15.02 -3.78 1.05
N CYS A 34 -14.98 -4.10 -0.25
CA CYS A 34 -14.27 -5.27 -0.75
C CYS A 34 -12.79 -5.25 -0.35
N LEU A 35 -12.13 -4.11 -0.52
CA LEU A 35 -10.73 -3.92 -0.11
C LEU A 35 -10.55 -4.09 1.40
N GLU A 36 -11.50 -3.61 2.22
CA GLU A 36 -11.43 -3.73 3.67
C GLU A 36 -11.64 -5.14 4.20
N ILE A 37 -12.48 -5.96 3.57
CA ILE A 37 -12.82 -7.30 4.09
C ILE A 37 -11.99 -8.42 3.46
N CYS A 38 -11.41 -8.19 2.28
CA CYS A 38 -10.61 -9.19 1.60
C CYS A 38 -9.39 -9.62 2.43
N GLN A 39 -9.24 -10.94 2.56
CA GLN A 39 -8.19 -11.58 3.35
C GLN A 39 -7.16 -12.33 2.49
N VAL A 40 -7.28 -12.23 1.16
CA VAL A 40 -6.32 -12.83 0.24
C VAL A 40 -5.00 -12.07 0.30
N ASN A 41 -3.92 -12.79 0.61
CA ASN A 41 -2.56 -12.24 0.65
C ASN A 41 -1.61 -12.86 -0.38
N ASN A 42 -2.06 -13.88 -1.11
CA ASN A 42 -1.22 -14.58 -2.08
C ASN A 42 -0.79 -13.63 -3.20
N GLY A 43 0.52 -13.59 -3.48
CA GLY A 43 1.07 -12.82 -4.58
C GLY A 43 1.28 -11.33 -4.30
N LYS A 44 1.07 -10.86 -3.07
CA LYS A 44 1.40 -9.47 -2.69
C LYS A 44 2.91 -9.25 -2.69
N ALA A 45 3.35 -8.14 -3.25
CA ALA A 45 4.75 -7.76 -3.27
C ALA A 45 5.24 -7.38 -1.86
N ARG A 46 6.51 -7.65 -1.57
CA ARG A 46 7.21 -7.01 -0.45
C ARG A 46 7.70 -5.64 -0.90
N TRP A 47 7.64 -4.67 -0.01
CA TRP A 47 8.22 -3.35 -0.25
C TRP A 47 9.32 -3.08 0.78
N THR A 48 10.46 -2.62 0.29
CA THR A 48 11.60 -2.19 1.08
C THR A 48 12.05 -0.84 0.54
N TYR A 49 12.25 0.13 1.41
CA TYR A 49 12.81 1.42 1.01
C TYR A 49 14.27 1.24 0.57
N ASP A 50 14.60 1.70 -0.64
CA ASP A 50 15.98 1.85 -1.12
C ASP A 50 16.19 3.30 -1.59
N PRO A 51 17.01 4.10 -0.89
CA PRO A 51 17.21 5.51 -1.21
C PRO A 51 17.83 5.75 -2.59
N ASN A 52 18.39 4.73 -3.26
CA ASN A 52 18.99 4.86 -4.59
C ASN A 52 18.00 4.61 -5.72
N THR A 53 16.97 3.79 -5.46
CA THR A 53 16.03 3.33 -6.50
C THR A 53 14.58 3.71 -6.21
N PHE A 54 14.32 4.31 -5.06
CA PHE A 54 12.96 4.64 -4.63
C PHE A 54 12.31 5.66 -5.57
N LEU A 55 11.22 5.23 -6.21
CA LEU A 55 10.35 6.05 -7.01
C LEU A 55 9.17 6.54 -6.17
N TRP A 56 8.97 7.85 -6.12
CA TRP A 56 7.89 8.49 -5.34
C TRP A 56 6.48 8.14 -5.83
N GLU A 57 6.33 7.73 -7.10
CA GLU A 57 5.03 7.42 -7.71
C GLU A 57 4.20 6.41 -6.89
N MET A 58 4.85 5.36 -6.36
CA MET A 58 4.17 4.36 -5.52
C MET A 58 3.67 4.97 -4.21
N ALA A 59 4.48 5.82 -3.58
CA ALA A 59 4.12 6.50 -2.36
C ALA A 59 2.99 7.51 -2.58
N ASP A 60 3.05 8.27 -3.68
CA ASP A 60 2.04 9.25 -4.04
C ASP A 60 0.70 8.59 -4.33
N ARG A 61 0.71 7.44 -5.02
CA ARG A 61 -0.49 6.63 -5.23
C ARG A 61 -1.10 6.14 -3.92
N MET A 62 -0.29 5.69 -2.97
CA MET A 62 -0.77 5.29 -1.65
C MET A 62 -1.36 6.48 -0.87
N LYS A 63 -0.68 7.64 -0.89
CA LYS A 63 -1.16 8.87 -0.24
C LYS A 63 -2.49 9.34 -0.81
N ALA A 64 -2.62 9.36 -2.14
CA ALA A 64 -3.85 9.72 -2.82
C ALA A 64 -5.00 8.79 -2.41
N PHE A 65 -4.78 7.47 -2.46
CA PHE A 65 -5.78 6.49 -2.02
C PHE A 65 -6.21 6.72 -0.56
N ILE A 66 -5.26 6.96 0.36
CA ILE A 66 -5.57 7.22 1.77
C ILE A 66 -6.36 8.52 1.92
N ALA A 67 -5.95 9.61 1.26
CA ALA A 67 -6.63 10.90 1.34
C ALA A 67 -8.08 10.83 0.83
N ASP A 68 -8.31 10.09 -0.26
CA ASP A 68 -9.62 9.98 -0.90
C ASP A 68 -10.60 9.11 -0.10
N ASN A 69 -10.11 8.07 0.57
CA ASN A 69 -10.96 7.06 1.22
C ASN A 69 -10.98 7.15 2.75
N TYR A 70 -9.98 7.76 3.36
CA TYR A 70 -9.82 7.90 4.81
C TYR A 70 -9.42 9.35 5.17
N PRO A 71 -10.25 10.35 4.85
CA PRO A 71 -9.96 11.74 5.20
C PRO A 71 -9.89 11.90 6.72
N ALA A 72 -9.00 12.79 7.18
CA ALA A 72 -8.83 13.07 8.60
C ALA A 72 -10.18 13.48 9.24
N PRO A 73 -10.50 12.99 10.47
CA PRO A 73 -9.62 12.30 11.41
C PRO A 73 -9.64 10.77 11.31
N ALA A 74 -10.20 10.19 10.25
CA ALA A 74 -10.30 8.74 10.11
C ALA A 74 -8.91 8.10 10.00
N MET A 75 -8.69 7.02 10.75
CA MET A 75 -7.46 6.23 10.63
C MET A 75 -7.54 5.36 9.37
N PRO A 76 -6.47 5.29 8.56
CA PRO A 76 -6.48 4.45 7.36
C PRO A 76 -6.64 2.96 7.69
N ASN A 77 -7.50 2.26 6.94
CA ASN A 77 -7.57 0.81 7.02
C ASN A 77 -6.46 0.19 6.16
N PHE A 78 -5.34 -0.17 6.79
CA PHE A 78 -4.18 -0.71 6.06
C PHE A 78 -4.41 -2.04 5.36
N ARG A 79 -5.48 -2.78 5.68
CA ARG A 79 -5.87 -3.94 4.87
C ARG A 79 -6.37 -3.51 3.49
N ALA A 80 -7.19 -2.46 3.44
CA ALA A 80 -7.65 -1.88 2.18
C ALA A 80 -6.48 -1.28 1.39
N VAL A 81 -5.59 -0.53 2.06
CA VAL A 81 -4.37 0.02 1.43
C VAL A 81 -3.51 -1.11 0.84
N SER A 82 -3.26 -2.18 1.60
CA SER A 82 -2.52 -3.36 1.16
C SER A 82 -3.15 -4.04 -0.06
N ASN A 83 -4.48 -4.18 -0.05
CA ASN A 83 -5.23 -4.79 -1.15
C ASN A 83 -5.25 -3.90 -2.40
N TYR A 84 -5.31 -2.58 -2.24
CA TYR A 84 -5.29 -1.62 -3.34
C TYR A 84 -3.89 -1.52 -3.99
N MET A 85 -2.85 -1.46 -3.16
CA MET A 85 -1.46 -1.38 -3.62
C MET A 85 -0.90 -2.73 -4.08
N TRP A 86 -1.57 -3.83 -3.73
CA TRP A 86 -1.08 -5.20 -3.88
C TRP A 86 0.30 -5.44 -3.23
N ILE A 87 0.53 -4.78 -2.09
CA ILE A 87 1.74 -4.83 -1.28
C ILE A 87 1.39 -5.38 0.10
N ASN A 88 2.32 -6.06 0.76
CA ASN A 88 2.09 -6.57 2.11
C ASN A 88 1.73 -5.45 3.09
N ARG A 89 0.78 -5.75 3.99
CA ARG A 89 0.18 -4.76 4.88
C ARG A 89 1.20 -4.07 5.76
N GLU A 90 2.11 -4.85 6.35
CA GLU A 90 3.17 -4.32 7.22
C GLU A 90 4.07 -3.33 6.46
N ASP A 91 4.30 -3.57 5.18
CA ASP A 91 5.14 -2.70 4.36
C ASP A 91 4.39 -1.40 3.97
N CYS A 92 3.07 -1.47 3.74
CA CYS A 92 2.24 -0.26 3.57
C CYS A 92 2.20 0.61 4.84
N ILE A 93 2.14 -0.01 6.02
CA ILE A 93 2.22 0.70 7.30
C ILE A 93 3.57 1.41 7.40
N HIS A 94 4.67 0.68 7.19
CA HIS A 94 6.01 1.25 7.26
C HIS A 94 6.21 2.39 6.24
N MET A 95 5.71 2.22 5.01
CA MET A 95 5.74 3.29 4.01
C MET A 95 4.95 4.52 4.49
N SER A 96 3.76 4.34 5.08
CA SER A 96 2.96 5.44 5.59
C SER A 96 3.65 6.18 6.73
N ASP A 97 4.26 5.46 7.66
CA ASP A 97 5.01 6.03 8.77
C ASP A 97 6.18 6.89 8.26
N MET A 98 6.96 6.34 7.32
CA MET A 98 8.05 7.07 6.68
C MET A 98 7.56 8.37 5.99
N LEU A 99 6.42 8.33 5.30
CA LEU A 99 5.85 9.50 4.61
C LEU A 99 5.30 10.57 5.56
N GLN A 100 5.02 10.20 6.81
CA GLN A 100 4.66 11.13 7.88
C GLN A 100 5.90 11.68 8.61
N GLY A 101 7.10 11.30 8.17
CA GLY A 101 8.36 11.71 8.79
C GLY A 101 8.80 10.83 9.96
N ASN A 102 8.09 9.73 10.24
CA ASN A 102 8.50 8.73 11.22
C ASN A 102 9.53 7.79 10.58
N ILE A 103 10.74 8.31 10.37
CA ILE A 103 11.84 7.59 9.73
C ILE A 103 12.69 6.89 10.79
N VAL A 104 13.00 5.62 10.59
CA VAL A 104 14.03 4.92 11.36
C VAL A 104 15.41 5.42 10.92
N TRP A 105 16.07 6.17 11.79
CA TRP A 105 17.38 6.75 11.52
C TRP A 105 18.50 5.70 11.57
N THR A 106 18.80 5.08 10.43
CA THR A 106 19.98 4.23 10.27
C THR A 106 21.25 5.07 10.09
N ASP A 107 22.41 4.48 10.39
CA ASP A 107 23.69 5.19 10.23
C ASP A 107 23.98 5.55 8.77
N GLU A 108 23.47 4.76 7.83
CA GLU A 108 23.55 5.06 6.39
C GLU A 108 22.71 6.29 6.02
N ILE A 109 21.48 6.40 6.52
CA ILE A 109 20.63 7.59 6.32
C ILE A 109 21.32 8.82 6.93
N LYS A 110 21.86 8.70 8.15
CA LYS A 110 22.61 9.79 8.80
C LYS A 110 23.83 10.21 7.98
N ALA A 111 24.63 9.27 7.51
CA ALA A 111 25.81 9.54 6.70
C ALA A 111 25.45 10.29 5.41
N ARG A 112 24.36 9.88 4.75
CA ARG A 112 23.87 10.54 3.53
C ARG A 112 23.35 11.94 3.79
N VAL A 113 22.63 12.18 4.88
CA VAL A 113 22.21 13.54 5.28
C VAL A 113 23.41 14.44 5.55
N VAL A 114 24.45 13.92 6.23
CA VAL A 114 25.70 14.66 6.46
C VAL A 114 26.40 15.00 5.14
N ASP A 115 26.45 14.07 4.20
CA ASP A 115 27.03 14.29 2.87
C ASP A 115 26.24 15.34 2.06
N MET A 116 24.91 15.28 2.07
CA MET A 116 24.05 16.28 1.42
C MET A 116 24.26 17.68 2.01
N ARG A 117 24.31 17.79 3.34
CA ARG A 117 24.60 19.06 4.03
C ARG A 117 25.99 19.60 3.69
N ARG A 118 27.01 18.73 3.58
CA ARG A 118 28.35 19.13 3.14
C ARG A 118 28.36 19.66 1.70
N LYS A 119 27.47 19.15 0.85
CA LYS A 119 27.29 19.59 -0.54
C LYS A 119 26.41 20.83 -0.69
N GLY A 120 25.90 21.39 0.42
CA GLY A 120 25.07 22.60 0.41
C GLY A 120 23.65 22.40 -0.13
N MET A 121 23.14 21.17 -0.10
CA MET A 121 21.75 20.84 -0.43
C MET A 121 20.87 20.78 0.82
#